data_AF-A0A7W6CNA5-F1
#
_entry.id   AF-A0A7W6CNA5-F1
#
_cell.length_a   1.000
_cell.length_b   1.000
_cell.length_c   1.000
_cell.angle_alpha   90.00
_cell.angle_beta   90.00
_cell.angle_gamma   90.00
#
_symmetry.space_group_name_H-M   'P 1'
#
loop_
_entity.id
_entity.type
_entity.pdbx_description
1 polymer ?
#
loop_
_entity_poly.entity_id
_entity_poly.type
_entity_poly.pdbx_seq_one_letter_code
_entity_poly.pdbx_strand_id
1 'polypeptide(L)'
;MPQHAHENPGKDLRDRLGLELIVALAARTSEMLSMPVETCPINRCRRARACQRIAVKGCKLACVHTLPSEYTPCFSDYLGWAGMVCADARDGEHGAMFRLLDLLTPGLRGNTVSIARDCLVGNAPALACLDETLALIAEKAPSFLGHPREEAQATP
;
A
#
# COMPACT_ATOMS: atom_id res chain seq x y z
N MET A 1 31.65 10.84 -16.50
CA MET A 1 30.24 11.06 -16.14
C MET A 1 29.53 9.73 -16.19
N PRO A 2 29.42 8.96 -15.09
CA PRO A 2 28.68 7.71 -15.13
C PRO A 2 27.20 8.05 -15.27
N GLN A 3 26.57 7.56 -16.33
CA GLN A 3 25.14 7.63 -16.53
C GLN A 3 24.48 6.70 -15.50
N HIS A 4 23.85 7.26 -14.48
CA HIS A 4 22.94 6.50 -13.64
C HIS A 4 21.81 6.01 -14.54
N ALA A 5 21.78 4.70 -14.79
CA ALA A 5 20.62 4.06 -15.38
C ALA A 5 19.43 4.45 -14.50
N HIS A 6 18.45 5.13 -15.08
CA HIS A 6 17.17 5.38 -14.45
C HIS A 6 16.52 4.01 -14.26
N GLU A 7 16.82 3.35 -13.14
CA GLU A 7 16.15 2.13 -12.72
C GLU A 7 14.67 2.45 -12.66
N ASN A 8 13.90 1.75 -13.49
CA ASN A 8 12.48 1.95 -13.58
C ASN A 8 11.89 1.26 -12.34
N PRO A 9 11.42 2.00 -11.32
CA PRO A 9 11.07 1.41 -10.01
C PRO A 9 9.95 0.35 -10.14
N GLY A 10 9.11 0.44 -11.17
CA GLY A 10 8.09 -0.56 -11.48
C GLY A 10 8.63 -1.89 -12.02
N LYS A 11 9.85 -1.93 -12.57
CA LYS A 11 10.52 -3.16 -12.99
C LYS A 11 11.11 -3.90 -11.78
N ASP A 12 11.71 -3.14 -10.86
CA ASP A 12 12.24 -3.66 -9.59
C ASP A 12 11.14 -4.30 -8.71
N LEU A 13 10.00 -3.60 -8.54
CA LEU A 13 8.88 -4.14 -7.75
C LEU A 13 8.28 -5.42 -8.33
N ARG A 14 8.19 -5.53 -9.67
CA ARG A 14 7.68 -6.74 -10.31
C ARG A 14 8.60 -7.94 -10.09
N ASP A 15 9.91 -7.71 -10.11
CA ASP A 15 10.90 -8.74 -9.91
C ASP A 15 10.95 -9.18 -8.43
N ARG A 16 10.78 -8.24 -7.49
CA ARG A 16 10.76 -8.50 -6.04
C ARG A 16 9.47 -9.16 -5.54
N LEU A 17 8.31 -8.69 -6.00
CA LEU A 17 7.00 -9.17 -5.50
C LEU A 17 6.44 -10.34 -6.30
N GLY A 18 6.75 -10.41 -7.59
CA GLY A 18 6.07 -11.28 -8.53
C GLY A 18 4.68 -10.76 -8.93
N LEU A 19 4.17 -11.32 -10.02
CA LEU A 19 2.92 -10.85 -10.63
C LEU A 19 1.71 -11.07 -9.72
N GLU A 20 1.63 -12.21 -9.05
CA GLU A 20 0.47 -12.61 -8.22
C GLU A 20 0.26 -11.67 -7.04
N LEU A 21 1.34 -11.26 -6.38
CA LEU A 21 1.25 -10.35 -5.23
C LEU A 21 0.85 -8.93 -5.68
N ILE A 22 1.32 -8.49 -6.85
CA ILE A 22 0.87 -7.22 -7.45
C ILE A 22 -0.63 -7.26 -7.78
N VAL A 23 -1.15 -8.40 -8.26
CA VAL A 23 -2.59 -8.59 -8.48
C VAL A 23 -3.36 -8.40 -7.17
N ALA A 24 -2.91 -9.07 -6.11
CA ALA A 24 -3.56 -9.05 -4.81
C ALA A 24 -3.57 -7.63 -4.22
N LEU A 25 -2.44 -6.92 -4.31
CA LEU A 25 -2.33 -5.52 -3.88
C LEU A 25 -3.31 -4.62 -4.61
N ALA A 26 -3.35 -4.70 -5.95
CA ALA A 26 -4.28 -3.91 -6.75
C ALA A 26 -5.75 -4.19 -6.40
N ALA A 27 -6.10 -5.47 -6.13
CA ALA A 27 -7.45 -5.84 -5.69
C ALA A 27 -7.81 -5.17 -4.36
N ARG A 28 -6.93 -5.29 -3.36
CA ARG A 28 -7.14 -4.71 -2.03
C ARG A 28 -7.16 -3.18 -2.03
N THR A 29 -6.33 -2.54 -2.86
CA THR A 29 -6.38 -1.09 -3.04
C THR A 29 -7.72 -0.63 -3.62
N SER A 30 -8.26 -1.35 -4.62
CA SER A 30 -9.60 -1.04 -5.16
C SER A 30 -10.70 -1.20 -4.12
N GLU A 31 -10.68 -2.30 -3.34
CA GLU A 31 -11.65 -2.54 -2.27
C GLU A 31 -11.60 -1.46 -1.19
N MET A 32 -10.40 -1.08 -0.73
CA MET A 32 -10.20 -0.05 0.28
C MET A 32 -10.75 1.32 -0.16
N LEU A 33 -10.57 1.68 -1.43
CA LEU A 33 -11.11 2.92 -1.98
C LEU A 33 -12.62 2.87 -2.24
N SER A 34 -13.30 1.76 -1.89
CA SER A 34 -14.70 1.49 -2.26
C SER A 34 -14.96 1.70 -3.74
N MET A 35 -13.91 1.53 -4.54
CA MET A 35 -14.01 1.61 -5.97
C MET A 35 -14.62 0.29 -6.38
N PRO A 36 -15.70 0.31 -7.18
CA PRO A 36 -16.13 -0.92 -7.78
C PRO A 36 -14.90 -1.49 -8.48
N VAL A 37 -14.56 -2.73 -8.15
CA VAL A 37 -13.66 -3.54 -8.96
C VAL A 37 -14.43 -3.76 -10.26
N GLU A 38 -14.65 -2.70 -11.04
CA GLU A 38 -15.34 -2.77 -12.31
C GLU A 38 -14.39 -3.51 -13.21
N THR A 39 -14.66 -4.80 -13.21
CA THR A 39 -14.04 -5.77 -14.07
C THR A 39 -14.18 -5.20 -15.47
N CYS A 40 -13.06 -4.85 -16.09
CA CYS A 40 -13.09 -4.23 -17.40
C CYS A 40 -14.00 -5.07 -18.32
N PRO A 41 -15.15 -4.55 -18.81
CA PRO A 41 -16.13 -5.35 -19.54
C PRO A 41 -15.59 -5.77 -20.93
N ILE A 42 -14.42 -5.26 -21.30
CA ILE A 42 -13.78 -5.51 -22.57
C ILE A 42 -13.06 -6.86 -22.52
N ASN A 43 -13.78 -7.89 -22.98
CA ASN A 43 -13.25 -9.25 -23.18
C ASN A 43 -12.00 -9.26 -24.10
N ARG A 44 -11.90 -8.35 -25.07
CA ARG A 44 -10.80 -8.25 -26.06
C ARG A 44 -10.07 -6.89 -26.07
N CYS A 45 -9.63 -6.40 -24.92
CA CYS A 45 -8.76 -5.22 -24.88
C CYS A 45 -7.35 -5.59 -25.38
N ARG A 46 -6.75 -4.83 -26.33
CA ARG A 46 -5.34 -5.03 -26.73
C ARG A 46 -4.37 -4.85 -25.55
N ARG A 47 -4.77 -4.10 -24.51
CA ARG A 47 -4.04 -3.91 -23.24
C ARG A 47 -4.33 -5.00 -22.19
N ALA A 48 -5.21 -5.98 -22.49
CA ALA A 48 -5.56 -7.07 -21.57
C ALA A 48 -4.39 -7.99 -21.20
N ARG A 49 -3.25 -7.92 -21.90
CA ARG A 49 -2.02 -8.62 -21.50
C ARG A 49 -1.38 -8.00 -20.24
N ALA A 50 -1.65 -6.72 -19.97
CA ALA A 50 -1.19 -6.01 -18.78
C ALA A 50 -2.27 -5.96 -17.67
N CYS A 51 -3.56 -5.99 -18.05
CA CYS A 51 -4.66 -6.15 -17.09
C CYS A 51 -4.73 -7.61 -16.62
N GLN A 52 -4.19 -7.90 -15.44
CA GLN A 52 -4.16 -9.26 -14.91
C GLN A 52 -5.59 -9.77 -14.63
N ARG A 53 -5.80 -11.07 -14.88
CA ARG A 53 -7.06 -11.78 -14.57
C ARG A 53 -7.04 -12.19 -13.10
N ILE A 54 -8.11 -11.94 -12.36
CA ILE A 54 -8.32 -12.54 -11.04
C ILE A 54 -8.97 -13.90 -11.25
N ALA A 55 -8.46 -14.93 -10.58
CA ALA A 55 -8.91 -16.33 -10.73
C ALA A 55 -10.39 -16.53 -10.36
N VAL A 56 -10.98 -15.63 -9.58
CA VAL A 56 -12.39 -15.66 -9.23
C VAL A 56 -13.20 -15.06 -10.39
N LYS A 57 -13.87 -15.92 -11.17
CA LYS A 57 -14.90 -15.60 -12.19
C LYS A 57 -14.44 -14.95 -13.52
N GLY A 58 -13.16 -15.03 -13.89
CA GLY A 58 -12.72 -14.56 -15.23
C GLY A 58 -12.74 -13.03 -15.40
N CYS A 59 -12.82 -12.31 -14.28
CA CYS A 59 -12.83 -10.87 -14.17
C CYS A 59 -11.40 -10.31 -14.21
N LYS A 60 -11.19 -9.15 -14.85
CA LYS A 60 -9.89 -8.45 -14.90
C LYS A 60 -9.86 -7.38 -13.79
N LEU A 61 -8.71 -7.18 -13.14
CA LEU A 61 -8.50 -6.10 -12.18
C LEU A 61 -8.87 -4.72 -12.75
N ALA A 62 -9.15 -3.77 -11.84
CA ALA A 62 -9.42 -2.37 -12.17
C ALA A 62 -8.39 -1.85 -13.18
N CYS A 63 -8.86 -1.49 -14.37
CA CYS A 63 -7.98 -0.90 -15.36
C CYS A 63 -7.74 0.55 -14.94
N VAL A 64 -6.49 0.91 -14.60
CA VAL A 64 -6.13 2.31 -14.25
C VAL A 64 -6.59 3.30 -15.33
N HIS A 65 -6.67 2.86 -16.59
CA HIS A 65 -7.17 3.69 -17.70
C HIS A 65 -8.69 3.84 -17.79
N THR A 66 -9.46 3.04 -17.05
CA THR A 66 -10.92 3.18 -16.92
C THR A 66 -11.31 3.83 -15.61
N LEU A 67 -10.35 4.09 -14.71
CA LEU A 67 -10.61 4.89 -13.54
C LEU A 67 -10.88 6.34 -13.98
N PRO A 68 -11.90 7.00 -13.39
CA PRO A 68 -12.03 8.44 -13.55
C PRO A 68 -10.72 9.13 -13.14
N SER A 69 -10.37 10.20 -13.84
CA SER A 69 -9.09 10.91 -13.68
C SER A 69 -8.83 11.35 -12.25
N GLU A 70 -9.89 11.63 -11.50
CA GLU A 70 -9.88 12.04 -10.10
C GLU A 70 -9.46 10.93 -9.13
N TYR A 71 -9.67 9.66 -9.46
CA TYR A 71 -9.30 8.52 -8.60
C TYR A 71 -7.96 7.91 -8.97
N THR A 72 -7.45 8.19 -10.18
CA THR A 72 -6.22 7.61 -10.70
C THR A 72 -4.99 7.90 -9.83
N PRO A 73 -4.76 9.14 -9.33
CA PRO A 73 -3.63 9.43 -8.44
C PRO A 73 -3.73 8.66 -7.13
N CYS A 74 -4.91 8.70 -6.48
CA CYS A 74 -5.14 8.05 -5.20
C CYS A 74 -4.92 6.53 -5.28
N PHE A 75 -5.46 5.88 -6.31
CA PHE A 75 -5.23 4.45 -6.54
C PHE A 75 -3.75 4.12 -6.78
N SER A 76 -3.07 4.93 -7.59
CA SER A 76 -1.66 4.70 -7.93
C SER A 76 -0.75 4.89 -6.72
N ASP A 77 -1.02 5.89 -5.90
CA ASP A 77 -0.26 6.20 -4.70
C ASP A 77 -0.38 5.08 -3.66
N TYR A 78 -1.60 4.66 -3.32
CA TYR A 78 -1.80 3.56 -2.37
C TYR A 78 -1.25 2.23 -2.87
N LEU A 79 -1.40 1.92 -4.16
CA LEU A 79 -0.81 0.72 -4.75
C LEU A 79 0.72 0.78 -4.71
N GLY A 80 1.30 1.95 -5.01
CA GLY A 80 2.73 2.18 -4.97
C GLY A 80 3.31 2.03 -3.55
N TRP A 81 2.71 2.70 -2.56
CA TRP A 81 3.14 2.59 -1.18
C TRP A 81 2.98 1.17 -0.63
N ALA A 82 1.84 0.52 -0.86
CA ALA A 82 1.62 -0.83 -0.37
C ALA A 82 2.55 -1.85 -1.04
N GLY A 83 2.85 -1.64 -2.34
CA GLY A 83 3.85 -2.42 -3.07
C GLY A 83 5.25 -2.28 -2.48
N MET A 84 5.71 -1.06 -2.23
CA MET A 84 7.01 -0.82 -1.59
C MET A 84 7.08 -1.44 -0.19
N VAL A 85 6.04 -1.25 0.64
CA VAL A 85 5.97 -1.86 1.98
C VAL A 85 6.05 -3.39 1.89
N CYS A 86 5.31 -4.03 0.98
CA CYS A 86 5.38 -5.48 0.82
C CYS A 86 6.75 -5.96 0.35
N ALA A 87 7.41 -5.20 -0.52
CA ALA A 87 8.71 -5.59 -1.07
C ALA A 87 9.77 -5.48 0.02
N ASP A 88 9.82 -4.34 0.70
CA ASP A 88 10.75 -4.09 1.79
C ASP A 88 10.52 -5.06 2.96
N ALA A 89 9.27 -5.36 3.31
CA ALA A 89 8.96 -6.35 4.34
C ALA A 89 9.43 -7.77 3.97
N ARG A 90 9.29 -8.18 2.70
CA ARG A 90 9.78 -9.49 2.23
C ARG A 90 11.29 -9.60 2.21
N ASP A 91 11.96 -8.48 1.93
CA ASP A 91 13.42 -8.40 1.87
C ASP A 91 14.05 -8.17 3.27
N GLY A 92 13.24 -7.86 4.29
CA GLY A 92 13.72 -7.55 5.65
C GLY A 92 14.26 -6.11 5.78
N GLU A 93 13.90 -5.22 4.87
CA GLU A 93 14.45 -3.86 4.75
C GLU A 93 13.73 -2.86 5.68
N HIS A 94 13.92 -3.02 6.99
CA HIS A 94 13.30 -2.17 8.01
C HIS A 94 13.54 -0.66 7.79
N GLY A 95 14.75 -0.27 7.40
CA GLY A 95 15.11 1.14 7.24
C GLY A 95 14.39 1.83 6.09
N ALA A 96 14.21 1.14 4.96
CA ALA A 96 13.47 1.68 3.81
C ALA A 96 11.97 1.79 4.13
N MET A 97 11.40 0.72 4.68
CA MET A 97 10.01 0.68 5.11
C MET A 97 9.69 1.72 6.18
N PHE A 98 10.58 1.92 7.17
CA PHE A 98 10.43 2.94 8.21
C PHE A 98 10.36 4.34 7.59
N ARG A 99 11.30 4.70 6.70
CA ARG A 99 11.32 6.02 6.07
C ARG A 99 10.03 6.29 5.28
N LEU A 100 9.55 5.30 4.53
CA LEU A 100 8.31 5.42 3.78
C LEU A 100 7.12 5.63 4.73
N LEU A 101 6.94 4.75 5.72
CA LEU A 101 5.77 4.77 6.60
C LEU A 101 5.75 6.00 7.52
N ASP A 102 6.91 6.46 8.01
CA ASP A 102 7.06 7.64 8.85
C ASP A 102 6.68 8.94 8.11
N LEU A 103 6.94 9.01 6.80
CA LEU A 103 6.54 10.14 5.95
C LEU A 103 5.03 10.22 5.72
N LEU A 104 4.32 9.08 5.77
CA LEU A 104 2.88 9.05 5.58
C LEU A 104 2.14 9.57 6.81
N THR A 105 1.07 10.34 6.59
CA THR A 105 0.15 10.72 7.67
C THR A 105 -0.48 9.47 8.29
N PRO A 106 -0.94 9.51 9.57
CA PRO A 106 -1.46 8.31 10.24
C PRO A 106 -2.57 7.59 9.47
N GLY A 107 -3.48 8.33 8.81
CA GLY A 107 -4.53 7.75 7.99
C GLY A 107 -4.01 7.05 6.73
N LEU A 108 -3.13 7.70 5.98
CA LEU A 108 -2.52 7.12 4.78
C LEU A 108 -1.68 5.89 5.12
N ARG A 109 -0.95 5.96 6.23
CA ARG A 109 -0.15 4.85 6.78
C ARG A 109 -1.03 3.67 7.15
N GLY A 110 -2.09 3.89 7.92
CA GLY A 110 -3.03 2.84 8.33
C GLY A 110 -3.64 2.10 7.13
N ASN A 111 -4.10 2.84 6.13
CA ASN A 111 -4.66 2.26 4.90
C ASN A 111 -3.61 1.47 4.12
N THR A 112 -2.40 2.02 3.95
CA THR A 112 -1.28 1.35 3.26
C THR A 112 -0.89 0.05 3.96
N VAL A 113 -0.75 0.09 5.28
CA VAL A 113 -0.41 -1.07 6.12
C VAL A 113 -1.51 -2.13 6.07
N SER A 114 -2.79 -1.73 6.07
CA SER A 114 -3.90 -2.66 5.96
C SER A 114 -3.83 -3.46 4.66
N ILE A 115 -3.60 -2.78 3.52
CA ILE A 115 -3.44 -3.43 2.21
C ILE A 115 -2.25 -4.39 2.23
N ALA A 116 -1.11 -3.95 2.78
CA ALA A 116 0.10 -4.76 2.83
C ALA A 116 -0.07 -6.01 3.71
N ARG A 117 -0.62 -5.87 4.92
CA ARG A 117 -0.86 -7.00 5.84
C ARG A 117 -1.74 -8.07 5.22
N ASP A 118 -2.84 -7.68 4.57
CA ASP A 118 -3.74 -8.63 3.89
C ASP A 118 -3.04 -9.43 2.80
N CYS A 119 -2.10 -8.79 2.09
CA CYS A 119 -1.34 -9.42 1.02
C CYS A 119 -0.15 -10.26 1.53
N LEU A 120 0.32 -10.01 2.75
CA LEU A 120 1.43 -10.73 3.38
C LEU A 120 0.99 -11.87 4.32
N VAL A 121 -0.31 -12.15 4.46
CA VAL A 121 -0.85 -13.17 5.41
C VAL A 121 -0.18 -14.56 5.30
N GLY A 122 0.28 -14.94 4.11
CA GLY A 122 1.00 -16.20 3.88
C GLY A 122 2.51 -16.16 4.15
N ASN A 123 3.07 -15.03 4.56
CA ASN A 123 4.50 -14.81 4.77
C ASN A 123 4.76 -14.25 6.17
N ALA A 124 4.85 -15.15 7.16
CA ALA A 124 5.04 -14.79 8.56
C ALA A 124 6.30 -13.94 8.83
N PRO A 125 7.49 -14.23 8.23
CA PRO A 125 8.65 -13.36 8.37
C PRO A 125 8.41 -11.92 7.89
N ALA A 126 7.74 -11.74 6.74
CA ALA A 126 7.45 -10.41 6.22
C ALA A 126 6.45 -9.65 7.10
N LEU A 127 5.45 -10.34 7.65
CA LEU A 127 4.52 -9.74 8.61
C LEU A 127 5.24 -9.30 9.89
N ALA A 128 6.13 -10.13 10.43
CA ALA A 128 6.92 -9.77 11.61
C ALA A 128 7.78 -8.53 11.34
N CYS A 129 8.44 -8.46 10.19
CA CYS A 129 9.23 -7.28 9.77
C CYS A 129 8.38 -5.99 9.70
N LEU A 130 7.16 -6.11 9.14
CA LEU A 130 6.21 -5.01 9.09
C LEU A 130 5.77 -4.57 10.49
N ASP A 131 5.41 -5.51 11.36
CA ASP A 131 4.93 -5.24 12.72
C ASP A 131 6.02 -4.61 13.60
N GLU A 132 7.25 -5.10 13.50
CA GLU A 132 8.41 -4.53 14.19
C GLU A 132 8.69 -3.09 13.73
N THR A 133 8.64 -2.84 12.43
CA THR A 133 8.80 -1.49 11.89
C THR A 133 7.71 -0.53 12.36
N LEU A 134 6.47 -1.02 12.47
CA LEU A 134 5.36 -0.22 13.00
C LEU A 134 5.52 0.09 14.48
N ALA A 135 6.06 -0.86 15.27
CA ALA A 135 6.38 -0.63 16.67
C ALA A 135 7.43 0.48 16.83
N LEU A 136 8.50 0.47 16.02
CA LEU A 136 9.52 1.52 16.03
C LEU A 136 8.94 2.91 15.72
N ILE A 137 7.99 2.99 14.80
CA ILE A 137 7.33 4.26 14.47
C ILE A 137 6.41 4.72 15.61
N ALA A 138 5.73 3.79 16.28
CA ALA A 138 4.88 4.10 17.43
C ALA A 138 5.70 4.62 18.62
N GLU A 139 6.89 4.05 18.87
CA GLU A 139 7.82 4.51 19.91
C GLU A 139 8.35 5.93 19.65
N LYS A 140 8.50 6.33 18.38
CA LYS A 140 8.90 7.67 17.98
C LYS A 140 7.78 8.71 18.15
N ALA A 141 6.51 8.29 18.11
CA ALA A 141 5.39 9.22 18.21
C ALA A 141 5.42 9.89 19.60
N PRO A 142 5.37 11.23 19.70
CA PRO A 142 5.35 11.89 20.99
C PRO A 142 4.12 11.42 21.76
N SER A 143 4.34 10.88 22.96
CA SER A 143 3.29 10.48 23.89
C SER A 143 2.40 11.69 24.18
N PHE A 144 1.29 11.83 23.46
CA PHE A 144 0.24 12.81 23.74
C PHE A 144 -0.56 12.36 24.98
N LEU A 145 0.12 12.17 26.11
CA LEU A 145 -0.49 12.19 27.44
C LEU A 145 -0.52 13.64 27.91
N GLY A 146 -1.44 14.41 27.32
CA GLY A 146 -1.86 15.70 27.85
C GLY A 146 -2.92 15.49 28.94
N HIS A 147 -2.48 15.60 30.18
CA HIS A 147 -3.14 15.89 31.47
C HIS A 147 -4.67 15.66 31.69
N PRO A 148 -5.06 15.18 32.90
CA PRO A 148 -6.45 15.27 33.35
C PRO A 148 -6.88 16.73 33.44
N ARG A 149 -8.07 16.99 32.91
CA ARG A 149 -8.77 18.27 32.94
C ARG A 149 -9.22 18.56 34.38
N GLU A 150 -8.38 19.20 35.19
CA GLU A 150 -8.85 19.96 36.35
C GLU A 150 -9.62 21.16 35.80
N GLU A 151 -10.95 21.04 35.79
CA GLU A 151 -11.83 22.17 35.55
C GLU A 151 -11.73 23.16 36.70
N ALA A 152 -11.74 24.43 36.30
CA ALA A 152 -11.33 25.57 37.09
C ALA A 152 -12.27 25.88 38.26
N GLN A 153 -11.67 26.46 39.30
CA GLN A 153 -12.34 27.24 40.33
C GLN A 153 -13.24 28.33 39.74
N ALA A 154 -14.43 28.50 40.30
CA ALA A 154 -15.08 29.81 40.45
C ALA A 154 -15.99 29.82 41.68
N THR A 155 -15.58 30.66 42.63
CA THR A 155 -16.18 31.09 43.90
C THR A 155 -17.56 31.76 43.71
N PRO A 156 -18.44 31.79 44.73
CA PRO A 156 -19.39 32.89 44.90
C PRO A 156 -18.74 34.12 45.56
#